data_AF-A0AB40CTC3-F1
#
_entry.id   AF-A0AB40CTC3-F1
#
_cell.length_a   1.000
_cell.length_b   1.000
_cell.length_c   1.000
_cell.angle_alpha   90.00
_cell.angle_beta   90.00
_cell.angle_gamma   90.00
#
_symmetry.space_group_name_H-M   'P 1'
#
loop_
_entity.id
_entity.type
_entity.pdbx_description
1 polymer ?
#
loop_
_entity_poly.entity_id
_entity_poly.type
_entity_poly.pdbx_seq_one_letter_code
_entity_poly.pdbx_strand_id
1 'polypeptide(L)'
;MASWNDNERVRPLVAAFTTIVVVVACLIEEMNQTRQGRSKEPSIFRDLTRKRHMERVLRSGRDYCVSYLRMDVGPFMHLASIMRDKHLLLDTRYVSVEEQLSMFLHIVGHNTKNRTMRVEYVRSGETISRYFNNVLKAICAIRDDFVHPPCGNCHSEIECNPNWYPFFKDCIGLLDGTHIDASVPLQELPRFRGRKGPTQNVLAVVNPDLQFTYVLAGWEGSANDFTVLKDALS
;
A
#
# COMPACT_ATOMS: atom_id res chain seq x y z
N MET A 1 62.67 23.53 -11.39
CA MET A 1 61.68 22.43 -11.35
C MET A 1 61.20 22.31 -9.91
N ALA A 2 60.00 22.79 -9.61
CA ALA A 2 59.42 22.72 -8.27
C ALA A 2 58.92 21.30 -7.99
N SER A 3 59.56 20.58 -7.05
CA SER A 3 59.06 19.29 -6.57
C SER A 3 57.90 19.55 -5.63
N TRP A 4 56.69 19.33 -6.13
CA TRP A 4 55.47 19.37 -5.34
C TRP A 4 55.52 18.28 -4.26
N ASN A 5 55.31 18.68 -3.02
CA ASN A 5 55.43 17.83 -1.84
C ASN A 5 54.11 17.03 -1.69
N ASP A 6 54.06 15.80 -2.21
CA ASP A 6 52.87 14.93 -2.17
C ASP A 6 52.29 14.74 -0.75
N ASN A 7 53.12 14.95 0.27
CA ASN A 7 52.76 14.83 1.68
C ASN A 7 51.76 15.92 2.17
N GLU A 8 51.65 17.07 1.48
CA GLU A 8 50.68 18.12 1.84
C GLU A 8 49.27 17.84 1.31
N ARG A 9 49.13 17.03 0.25
CA ARG A 9 47.83 16.67 -0.34
C ARG A 9 47.14 15.52 0.39
N VAL A 10 47.90 14.64 1.04
CA VAL A 10 47.36 13.41 1.69
C VAL A 10 46.86 13.69 3.11
N ARG A 11 47.46 14.64 3.84
CA ARG A 11 47.07 15.02 5.21
C ARG A 11 45.59 15.39 5.39
N PRO A 12 44.97 16.25 4.55
CA PRO A 12 43.56 16.58 4.69
C PRO A 12 42.63 15.39 4.39
N LEU A 13 43.03 14.49 3.48
CA LEU A 13 42.28 13.25 3.19
C LEU A 13 42.30 12.28 4.38
N VAL A 14 43.47 12.10 5.01
CA VAL A 14 43.58 11.26 6.21
C VAL A 14 42.77 11.84 7.37
N ALA A 15 42.80 13.16 7.56
CA ALA A 15 42.01 13.84 8.60
C ALA A 15 40.50 13.72 8.36
N ALA A 16 40.06 13.81 7.10
CA ALA A 16 38.65 13.61 6.73
C ALA A 16 38.22 12.15 6.95
N PHE A 17 39.07 11.18 6.61
CA PHE A 17 38.78 9.77 6.83
C PHE A 17 38.68 9.42 8.32
N THR A 18 39.61 9.91 9.15
CA THR A 18 39.58 9.65 10.59
C THR A 18 38.38 10.29 11.26
N THR A 19 37.98 11.51 10.86
CA THR A 19 36.75 12.14 11.37
C THR A 19 35.49 11.36 10.99
N ILE A 20 35.39 10.87 9.75
CA ILE A 20 34.27 10.03 9.32
C ILE A 20 34.21 8.74 10.16
N VAL A 21 35.35 8.06 10.35
CA VAL A 21 35.40 6.82 11.14
C VAL A 21 34.97 7.06 12.58
N VAL A 22 35.43 8.15 13.22
CA VAL A 22 35.06 8.49 14.60
C VAL A 22 33.57 8.81 14.71
N VAL A 23 33.01 9.60 13.77
CA VAL A 23 31.57 9.91 13.76
C VAL A 23 30.74 8.64 13.60
N VAL A 24 31.11 7.75 12.68
CA VAL A 24 30.42 6.47 12.49
C VAL A 24 30.51 5.61 13.75
N ALA A 25 31.67 5.54 14.40
CA ALA A 25 31.86 4.79 15.64
C ALA A 25 30.98 5.35 16.80
N CYS A 26 30.95 6.67 16.98
CA CYS A 26 30.09 7.32 17.97
C CYS A 26 28.60 7.06 17.70
N LEU A 27 28.15 7.13 16.45
CA LEU A 27 26.77 6.82 16.08
C LEU A 27 26.41 5.35 16.38
N ILE A 28 27.33 4.41 16.13
CA ILE A 28 27.14 2.99 16.45
C ILE A 28 27.03 2.78 17.96
N GLU A 29 27.89 3.43 18.76
CA GLU A 29 27.81 3.36 20.23
C GLU A 29 26.51 3.95 20.77
N GLU A 30 26.09 5.11 20.28
CA GLU A 30 24.84 5.75 20.69
C GLU A 30 23.61 4.90 20.36
N MET A 31 23.61 4.25 19.18
CA MET A 31 22.60 3.26 18.78
C MET A 31 22.61 2.01 19.67
N ASN A 32 23.79 1.57 20.13
CA ASN A 32 23.94 0.41 21.02
C ASN A 32 23.47 0.72 22.45
N GLN A 33 23.77 1.92 22.96
CA GLN A 33 23.31 2.39 24.27
C GLN A 33 21.77 2.52 24.30
N THR A 34 21.16 3.09 23.25
CA THR A 34 19.68 3.13 23.13
C THR A 34 19.03 1.74 22.98
N ARG A 35 19.78 0.73 22.55
CA ARG A 35 19.31 -0.67 22.48
C ARG A 35 19.33 -1.39 23.83
N GLN A 36 20.30 -1.09 24.71
CA GLN A 36 20.45 -1.77 26.01
C GLN A 36 19.39 -1.36 27.04
N GLY A 37 18.81 -0.16 26.94
CA GLY A 37 17.77 0.32 27.88
C GLY A 37 16.34 -0.22 27.65
N ARG A 38 16.10 -1.06 26.62
CA ARG A 38 14.76 -1.61 26.35
C ARG A 38 14.64 -3.00 26.95
N SER A 39 13.87 -3.12 28.04
CA SER A 39 13.31 -4.40 28.48
C SER A 39 12.65 -5.09 27.27
N LYS A 40 13.25 -6.19 26.81
CA LYS A 40 12.69 -7.00 25.74
C LYS A 40 11.75 -7.99 26.40
N GLU A 41 10.45 -7.78 26.19
CA GLU A 41 9.45 -8.78 26.48
C GLU A 41 9.85 -10.13 25.85
N PRO A 42 9.70 -11.26 26.57
CA PRO A 42 10.13 -12.58 26.08
C PRO A 42 9.59 -12.83 24.67
N SER A 43 10.45 -13.33 23.76
CA SER A 43 10.08 -13.53 22.35
C SER A 43 8.80 -14.36 22.21
N ILE A 44 8.66 -15.39 23.05
CA ILE A 44 7.53 -16.32 23.07
C ILE A 44 6.20 -15.58 23.30
N PHE A 45 6.16 -14.64 24.25
CA PHE A 45 4.93 -13.90 24.55
C PHE A 45 4.50 -13.00 23.39
N ARG A 46 5.47 -12.37 22.71
CA ARG A 46 5.22 -11.56 21.51
C ARG A 46 4.68 -12.41 20.37
N ASP A 47 5.27 -13.59 20.14
CA ASP A 47 4.84 -14.52 19.09
C ASP A 47 3.43 -15.07 19.36
N LEU A 48 3.11 -15.41 20.62
CA LEU A 48 1.76 -15.79 21.01
C LEU A 48 0.75 -14.66 20.83
N THR A 49 1.12 -13.43 21.18
CA THR A 49 0.25 -12.25 21.01
C THR A 49 -0.08 -12.00 19.55
N ARG A 50 0.93 -12.08 18.66
CA ARG A 50 0.75 -11.95 17.21
C ARG A 50 -0.17 -13.04 16.65
N LYS A 51 0.06 -14.30 17.05
CA LYS A 51 -0.78 -15.42 16.62
C LYS A 51 -2.23 -15.24 17.05
N ARG A 52 -2.46 -14.84 18.31
CA ARG A 52 -3.81 -14.55 18.83
C ARG A 52 -4.47 -13.38 18.13
N HIS A 53 -3.71 -12.35 17.75
CA HIS A 53 -4.23 -11.23 16.97
C HIS A 53 -4.75 -11.71 15.61
N MET A 54 -3.95 -12.46 14.86
CA MET A 54 -4.37 -13.02 13.57
C MET A 54 -5.56 -13.99 13.71
N GLU A 55 -5.56 -14.84 14.73
CA GLU A 55 -6.71 -15.72 15.02
C GLU A 55 -7.97 -14.91 15.33
N ARG A 56 -7.86 -13.78 16.04
CA ARG A 56 -9.00 -12.89 16.31
C ARG A 56 -9.54 -12.27 15.03
N VAL A 57 -8.65 -11.73 14.18
CA VAL A 57 -9.07 -11.10 12.92
C VAL A 57 -9.78 -12.12 12.01
N LEU A 58 -9.25 -13.34 11.91
CA LEU A 58 -9.72 -14.33 10.93
C LEU A 58 -10.81 -15.28 11.45
N ARG A 59 -10.92 -15.50 12.77
CA ARG A 59 -11.82 -16.52 13.36
C ARG A 59 -12.90 -15.97 14.29
N SER A 60 -12.88 -14.68 14.65
CA SER A 60 -13.89 -14.11 15.57
C SER A 60 -15.26 -13.81 14.93
N GLY A 61 -15.45 -14.12 13.64
CA GLY A 61 -16.72 -13.97 12.91
C GLY A 61 -16.56 -13.14 11.62
N ARG A 62 -17.50 -13.28 10.68
CA ARG A 62 -17.46 -12.56 9.38
C ARG A 62 -17.34 -11.04 9.56
N ASP A 63 -18.11 -10.49 10.50
CA ASP A 63 -18.17 -9.04 10.73
C ASP A 63 -16.82 -8.47 11.14
N TYR A 64 -16.02 -9.21 11.90
CA TYR A 64 -14.70 -8.75 12.33
C TYR A 64 -13.71 -8.69 11.18
N CYS A 65 -13.68 -9.72 10.33
CA CYS A 65 -12.78 -9.77 9.18
C CYS A 65 -13.10 -8.64 8.19
N VAL A 66 -14.38 -8.45 7.84
CA VAL A 66 -14.81 -7.37 6.95
C VAL A 66 -14.57 -6.00 7.60
N SER A 67 -14.89 -5.84 8.88
CA SER A 67 -14.69 -4.57 9.58
C SER A 67 -13.21 -4.22 9.76
N TYR A 68 -12.31 -5.19 9.74
CA TYR A 68 -10.89 -4.99 10.02
C TYR A 68 -10.01 -4.99 8.75
N LEU A 69 -10.32 -5.85 7.78
CA LEU A 69 -9.58 -6.04 6.53
C LEU A 69 -10.30 -5.49 5.30
N ARG A 70 -11.56 -5.03 5.44
CA ARG A 70 -12.45 -4.66 4.31
C ARG A 70 -12.71 -5.80 3.32
N MET A 71 -12.51 -7.04 3.77
CA MET A 71 -12.61 -8.23 2.95
C MET A 71 -13.09 -9.40 3.82
N ASP A 72 -13.91 -10.30 3.27
CA ASP A 72 -14.28 -11.55 3.95
C ASP A 72 -13.10 -12.53 3.97
N VAL A 73 -13.12 -13.48 4.89
CA VAL A 73 -12.02 -14.42 5.14
C VAL A 73 -11.74 -15.30 3.92
N GLY A 74 -12.77 -15.69 3.17
CA GLY A 74 -12.62 -16.52 1.96
C GLY A 74 -11.78 -15.83 0.89
N PRO A 75 -12.22 -14.66 0.37
CA PRO A 75 -11.44 -13.86 -0.56
C PRO A 75 -10.05 -13.47 -0.03
N PHE A 76 -9.93 -13.18 1.27
CA PHE A 76 -8.63 -12.88 1.89
C PHE A 76 -7.66 -14.07 1.79
N MET A 77 -8.10 -15.27 2.13
CA MET A 77 -7.27 -16.48 2.03
C MET A 77 -6.97 -16.82 0.57
N HIS A 78 -7.92 -16.58 -0.34
CA HIS A 78 -7.69 -16.74 -1.78
C HIS A 78 -6.62 -15.76 -2.30
N LEU A 79 -6.68 -14.49 -1.90
CA LEU A 79 -5.64 -13.50 -2.20
C LEU A 79 -4.28 -13.96 -1.66
N ALA A 80 -4.21 -14.48 -0.43
CA ALA A 80 -2.99 -15.03 0.13
C ALA A 80 -2.43 -16.21 -0.69
N SER A 81 -3.30 -17.08 -1.23
CA SER A 81 -2.89 -18.15 -2.15
C SER A 81 -2.29 -17.58 -3.43
N ILE A 82 -2.99 -16.66 -4.10
CA ILE A 82 -2.52 -16.02 -5.34
C ILE A 82 -1.13 -15.41 -5.14
N MET A 83 -0.91 -14.72 -4.02
CA MET A 83 0.38 -14.12 -3.70
C MET A 83 1.51 -15.14 -3.55
N ARG A 84 1.21 -16.30 -2.94
CA ARG A 84 2.17 -17.42 -2.82
C ARG A 84 2.42 -18.10 -4.15
N ASP A 85 1.35 -18.42 -4.89
CA ASP A 85 1.40 -19.17 -6.14
C ASP A 85 2.16 -18.40 -7.22
N LYS A 86 1.97 -17.07 -7.28
CA LYS A 86 2.72 -16.18 -8.16
C LYS A 86 4.10 -15.79 -7.60
N HIS A 87 4.50 -16.33 -6.45
CA HIS A 87 5.77 -16.04 -5.77
C HIS A 87 6.01 -14.54 -5.51
N LEU A 88 4.94 -13.77 -5.34
CA LEU A 88 4.99 -12.34 -5.08
C LEU A 88 5.21 -12.03 -3.60
N LEU A 89 4.65 -12.86 -2.72
CA LEU A 89 4.90 -12.82 -1.28
C LEU A 89 5.19 -14.23 -0.78
N LEU A 90 6.12 -14.32 0.15
CA LEU A 90 6.51 -15.57 0.79
C LEU A 90 6.46 -15.41 2.30
N ASP A 91 6.18 -16.52 2.98
CA ASP A 91 6.31 -16.61 4.41
C ASP A 91 7.78 -16.42 4.80
N THR A 92 8.03 -15.53 5.76
CA THR A 92 9.36 -15.41 6.37
C THR A 92 9.38 -16.19 7.67
N ARG A 93 10.57 -16.35 8.27
CA ARG A 93 10.72 -16.95 9.60
C ARG A 93 9.78 -16.33 10.65
N TYR A 94 9.46 -15.04 10.51
CA TYR A 94 8.77 -14.28 11.54
C TYR A 94 7.41 -13.74 11.15
N VAL A 95 7.07 -13.63 9.86
CA VAL A 95 5.85 -12.97 9.37
C VAL A 95 5.30 -13.77 8.20
N SER A 96 4.07 -14.25 8.34
CA SER A 96 3.38 -15.00 7.28
C SER A 96 2.80 -14.06 6.22
N VAL A 97 2.45 -14.58 5.04
CA VAL A 97 1.78 -13.81 3.98
C VAL A 97 0.46 -13.20 4.49
N GLU A 98 -0.30 -13.92 5.31
CA GLU A 98 -1.54 -13.40 5.91
C GLU A 98 -1.24 -12.21 6.83
N GLU A 99 -0.22 -12.28 7.67
CA GLU A 99 0.15 -11.14 8.54
C GLU A 99 0.62 -9.94 7.69
N GLN A 100 1.36 -10.18 6.60
CA GLN A 100 1.77 -9.14 5.65
C GLN A 100 0.56 -8.45 5.01
N LEU A 101 -0.35 -9.24 4.43
CA LEU A 101 -1.57 -8.74 3.80
C LEU A 101 -2.47 -8.03 4.82
N SER A 102 -2.63 -8.59 6.02
CA SER A 102 -3.43 -8.02 7.10
C SER A 102 -2.92 -6.64 7.53
N MET A 103 -1.60 -6.47 7.67
CA MET A 103 -1.00 -5.16 7.96
C MET A 103 -1.35 -4.15 6.86
N PHE A 104 -1.19 -4.53 5.59
CA PHE A 104 -1.46 -3.66 4.45
C PHE A 104 -2.94 -3.28 4.36
N LEU A 105 -3.83 -4.27 4.37
CA LEU A 105 -5.29 -4.09 4.25
C LEU A 105 -5.85 -3.25 5.39
N HIS A 106 -5.37 -3.46 6.61
CA HIS A 106 -5.81 -2.63 7.74
C HIS A 106 -5.37 -1.17 7.60
N ILE A 107 -4.13 -0.92 7.13
CA ILE A 107 -3.63 0.44 6.90
C ILE A 107 -4.47 1.14 5.83
N VAL A 108 -4.69 0.52 4.67
CA VAL A 108 -5.41 1.16 3.55
C VAL A 108 -6.91 1.26 3.83
N GLY A 109 -7.51 0.26 4.48
CA GLY A 109 -8.95 0.22 4.76
C GLY A 109 -9.42 1.15 5.87
N HIS A 110 -8.50 1.63 6.72
CA HIS A 110 -8.81 2.48 7.88
C HIS A 110 -7.96 3.75 7.96
N ASN A 111 -7.06 3.98 7.00
CA ASN A 111 -6.08 5.08 7.06
C ASN A 111 -5.26 5.03 8.37
N THR A 112 -4.87 3.82 8.79
CA THR A 112 -4.20 3.59 10.08
C THR A 112 -2.73 3.99 10.02
N LYS A 113 -2.26 4.70 11.04
CA LYS A 113 -0.87 5.17 11.12
C LYS A 113 0.06 4.01 11.50
N ASN A 114 1.27 3.98 10.91
CA ASN A 114 2.31 2.99 11.25
C ASN A 114 2.55 2.88 12.77
N ARG A 115 2.55 4.00 13.51
CA ARG A 115 2.69 3.98 14.98
C ARG A 115 1.62 3.17 15.72
N THR A 116 0.39 3.14 15.20
CA THR A 116 -0.71 2.35 15.77
C THR A 116 -0.48 0.87 15.48
N MET A 117 -0.14 0.55 14.23
CA MET A 117 0.17 -0.81 13.77
C MET A 117 1.29 -1.47 14.59
N ARG A 118 2.28 -0.68 15.05
CA ARG A 118 3.38 -1.18 15.88
C ARG A 118 2.91 -1.83 17.18
N VAL A 119 1.92 -1.22 17.82
CA VAL A 119 1.35 -1.71 19.08
C VAL A 119 0.55 -2.96 18.81
N GLU A 120 -0.28 -2.92 17.77
CA GLU A 120 -1.24 -3.97 17.44
C GLU A 120 -0.59 -5.27 16.95
N TYR A 121 0.36 -5.17 16.02
CA TYR A 121 1.10 -6.33 15.50
C TYR A 121 2.35 -6.65 16.34
N VAL A 122 2.65 -5.84 17.35
CA VAL A 122 3.86 -5.98 18.19
C VAL A 122 5.11 -6.06 17.30
N ARG A 123 5.17 -5.22 16.25
CA ARG A 123 6.27 -5.15 15.27
C ARG A 123 6.96 -3.80 15.31
N SER A 124 8.21 -3.76 14.83
CA SER A 124 8.88 -2.46 14.62
C SER A 124 8.18 -1.70 13.49
N GLY A 125 8.25 -0.37 13.52
CA GLY A 125 7.66 0.45 12.45
C GLY A 125 8.35 0.23 11.10
N GLU A 126 9.63 -0.15 11.14
CA GLU A 126 10.39 -0.56 9.98
C GLU A 126 9.79 -1.83 9.35
N THR A 127 9.44 -2.83 10.17
CA THR A 127 8.83 -4.08 9.68
C THR A 127 7.48 -3.83 9.04
N ILE A 128 6.64 -3.00 9.66
CA ILE A 128 5.34 -2.60 9.09
C ILE A 128 5.53 -1.86 7.77
N SER A 129 6.46 -0.89 7.71
CA SER A 129 6.74 -0.14 6.48
C SER A 129 7.27 -1.03 5.37
N ARG A 130 8.17 -1.97 5.69
CA ARG A 130 8.71 -2.94 4.73
C ARG A 130 7.60 -3.78 4.11
N TYR A 131 6.76 -4.39 4.94
CA TYR A 131 5.70 -5.27 4.44
C TYR A 131 4.56 -4.51 3.76
N PHE A 132 4.25 -3.29 4.20
CA PHE A 132 3.35 -2.41 3.46
C PHE A 132 3.83 -2.20 2.01
N ASN A 133 5.10 -1.86 1.82
CA ASN A 133 5.66 -1.64 0.49
C ASN A 133 5.79 -2.93 -0.34
N ASN A 134 6.13 -4.06 0.29
CA ASN A 134 6.19 -5.35 -0.41
C ASN A 134 4.81 -5.77 -0.91
N VAL A 135 3.79 -5.66 -0.06
CA VAL A 135 2.40 -5.97 -0.43
C VAL A 135 1.88 -5.01 -1.50
N LEU A 136 2.16 -3.70 -1.38
CA LEU A 136 1.78 -2.73 -2.40
C LEU A 136 2.31 -3.13 -3.78
N LYS A 137 3.61 -3.47 -3.87
CA LYS A 137 4.23 -3.95 -5.11
C LYS A 137 3.57 -5.23 -5.63
N ALA A 138 3.28 -6.18 -4.75
CA ALA A 138 2.63 -7.44 -5.11
C ALA A 138 1.21 -7.22 -5.64
N ILE A 139 0.42 -6.34 -5.01
CA ILE A 139 -0.91 -5.95 -5.46
C ILE A 139 -0.84 -5.26 -6.84
N CYS A 140 0.13 -4.36 -7.05
CA CYS A 140 0.34 -3.75 -8.36
C CYS A 140 0.72 -4.77 -9.43
N ALA A 141 1.47 -5.82 -9.08
CA ALA A 141 1.91 -6.85 -10.01
C ALA A 141 0.77 -7.77 -10.50
N ILE A 142 -0.32 -7.90 -9.74
CA ILE A 142 -1.50 -8.67 -10.15
C ILE A 142 -2.60 -7.81 -10.74
N ARG A 143 -2.42 -6.48 -10.81
CA ARG A 143 -3.46 -5.54 -11.28
C ARG A 143 -4.09 -5.98 -12.59
N ASP A 144 -3.27 -6.32 -13.56
CA ASP A 144 -3.73 -6.60 -14.92
C ASP A 144 -4.44 -7.96 -15.04
N ASP A 145 -4.35 -8.83 -14.02
CA ASP A 145 -5.15 -10.05 -13.94
C ASP A 145 -6.61 -9.77 -13.52
N PHE A 146 -6.87 -8.62 -12.88
CA PHE A 146 -8.16 -8.28 -12.26
C PHE A 146 -8.84 -7.06 -12.87
N VAL A 147 -8.07 -6.07 -13.32
CA VAL A 147 -8.58 -4.83 -13.90
C VAL A 147 -8.20 -4.79 -15.37
N HIS A 148 -9.10 -5.31 -16.19
CA HIS A 148 -8.95 -5.32 -17.64
C HIS A 148 -10.27 -4.95 -18.31
N PRO A 149 -10.24 -4.39 -19.54
CA PRO A 149 -11.44 -4.10 -20.29
C PRO A 149 -12.33 -5.34 -20.45
N PRO A 150 -13.66 -5.19 -20.45
CA PRO A 150 -14.59 -6.29 -20.67
C PRO A 150 -14.46 -6.83 -22.11
N CYS A 151 -14.74 -8.13 -22.29
CA CYS A 151 -14.93 -8.69 -23.61
C CYS A 151 -16.21 -8.09 -24.20
N GLY A 152 -16.16 -7.52 -25.40
CA GLY A 152 -17.21 -6.67 -26.00
C GLY A 152 -18.55 -7.33 -26.33
N ASN A 153 -18.95 -8.36 -25.58
CA ASN A 153 -20.28 -8.94 -25.60
C ASN A 153 -21.18 -8.21 -24.61
N CYS A 154 -22.48 -8.15 -24.90
CA CYS A 154 -23.44 -7.61 -23.96
C CYS A 154 -23.50 -8.47 -22.69
N HIS A 155 -23.60 -7.83 -21.53
CA HIS A 155 -23.69 -8.53 -20.26
C HIS A 155 -25.03 -9.26 -20.12
N SER A 156 -25.03 -10.48 -19.58
CA SER A 156 -26.24 -11.31 -19.45
C SER A 156 -27.34 -10.64 -18.61
N GLU A 157 -26.96 -9.86 -17.60
CA GLU A 157 -27.90 -9.08 -16.78
C GLU A 157 -28.63 -8.01 -17.59
N ILE A 158 -27.98 -7.46 -18.62
CA ILE A 158 -28.59 -6.50 -19.54
C ILE A 158 -29.46 -7.25 -20.56
N GLU A 159 -28.91 -8.26 -21.23
CA GLU A 159 -29.63 -9.02 -22.27
C GLU A 159 -30.93 -9.66 -21.75
N CYS A 160 -30.90 -10.21 -20.53
CA CYS A 160 -32.05 -10.89 -19.94
C CYS A 160 -33.09 -9.95 -19.32
N ASN A 161 -32.80 -8.64 -19.23
CA ASN A 161 -33.68 -7.67 -18.58
C ASN A 161 -34.41 -6.80 -19.61
N PRO A 162 -35.73 -6.97 -19.81
CA PRO A 162 -36.48 -6.18 -20.80
C PRO A 162 -36.59 -4.69 -20.46
N ASN A 163 -36.27 -4.28 -19.22
CA ASN A 163 -36.18 -2.87 -18.86
C ASN A 163 -34.86 -2.24 -19.32
N TRP A 164 -33.81 -3.04 -19.56
CA TRP A 164 -32.47 -2.58 -19.90
C TRP A 164 -32.13 -2.85 -21.36
N TYR A 165 -32.49 -4.00 -21.90
CA TYR A 165 -32.37 -4.30 -23.32
C TYR A 165 -33.55 -3.72 -24.11
N PRO A 166 -33.33 -3.04 -25.26
CA PRO A 166 -32.05 -2.85 -25.96
C PRO A 166 -31.29 -1.57 -25.59
N PHE A 167 -31.79 -0.76 -24.66
CA PHE A 167 -31.24 0.57 -24.36
C PHE A 167 -29.76 0.56 -23.92
N PHE A 168 -29.33 -0.50 -23.24
CA PHE A 168 -27.95 -0.68 -22.75
C PHE A 168 -27.19 -1.81 -23.44
N LYS A 169 -27.63 -2.28 -24.62
CA LYS A 169 -27.04 -3.47 -25.26
C LYS A 169 -25.53 -3.35 -25.54
N ASP A 170 -25.03 -2.13 -25.74
CA ASP A 170 -23.60 -1.84 -26.01
C ASP A 170 -22.88 -1.28 -24.77
N CYS A 171 -23.52 -1.32 -23.59
CA CYS A 171 -22.94 -0.84 -22.35
C CYS A 171 -21.86 -1.81 -21.86
N ILE A 172 -20.64 -1.30 -21.74
CA ILE A 172 -19.48 -2.05 -21.24
C ILE A 172 -19.24 -1.84 -19.73
N GLY A 173 -19.89 -0.84 -19.13
CA GLY A 173 -19.76 -0.55 -17.70
C GLY A 173 -20.33 0.81 -17.30
N LEU A 174 -20.47 0.99 -16.00
CA LEU A 174 -20.87 2.23 -15.35
C LEU A 174 -19.62 3.04 -15.05
N LEU A 175 -19.60 4.29 -15.50
CA LEU A 175 -18.48 5.22 -15.34
C LEU A 175 -18.85 6.27 -14.30
N ASP A 176 -17.97 6.49 -13.32
CA ASP A 176 -18.16 7.53 -12.30
C ASP A 176 -16.82 8.12 -11.85
N GLY A 177 -16.86 9.40 -11.47
CA GLY A 177 -15.75 10.14 -10.89
C GLY A 177 -15.83 10.13 -9.36
N THR A 178 -14.73 9.82 -8.68
CA THR A 178 -14.68 9.81 -7.22
C THR A 178 -13.48 10.56 -6.68
N HIS A 179 -13.68 11.29 -5.59
CA HIS A 179 -12.60 12.02 -4.92
C HIS A 179 -12.04 11.20 -3.76
N ILE A 180 -10.74 10.94 -3.80
CA ILE A 180 -9.98 10.27 -2.73
C ILE A 180 -9.06 11.30 -2.07
N ASP A 181 -8.89 11.22 -0.76
CA ASP A 181 -7.96 12.09 -0.03
C ASP A 181 -6.55 12.05 -0.63
N ALA A 182 -5.94 13.23 -0.79
CA ALA A 182 -4.60 13.37 -1.35
C ALA A 182 -3.65 14.03 -0.34
N SER A 183 -2.41 13.57 -0.34
CA SER A 183 -1.31 14.22 0.39
C SER A 183 -0.29 14.73 -0.62
N VAL A 184 -0.25 16.04 -0.79
CA VAL A 184 0.59 16.72 -1.78
C VAL A 184 1.40 17.85 -1.14
N PRO A 185 2.51 18.28 -1.74
CA PRO A 185 3.27 19.44 -1.28
C PRO A 185 2.41 20.72 -1.21
N LEU A 186 2.79 21.66 -0.33
CA LEU A 186 2.04 22.91 -0.11
C LEU A 186 1.83 23.71 -1.41
N GLN A 187 2.80 23.65 -2.33
CA GLN A 187 2.78 24.33 -3.62
C GLN A 187 1.70 23.79 -4.56
N GLU A 188 1.33 22.50 -4.42
CA GLU A 188 0.34 21.85 -5.27
C GLU A 188 -1.06 21.83 -4.65
N LEU A 189 -1.19 22.08 -3.35
CA LEU A 189 -2.49 22.11 -2.65
C LEU A 189 -3.61 22.88 -3.37
N PRO A 190 -3.37 24.04 -4.02
CA PRO A 190 -4.43 24.74 -4.75
C PRO A 190 -5.07 23.90 -5.86
N ARG A 191 -4.27 23.03 -6.52
CA ARG A 191 -4.72 22.14 -7.61
C ARG A 191 -5.51 20.96 -7.08
N PHE A 192 -5.09 20.41 -5.94
CA PHE A 192 -5.75 19.27 -5.30
C PHE A 192 -6.92 19.67 -4.40
N ARG A 193 -7.49 20.87 -4.54
CA ARG A 193 -8.54 21.35 -3.63
C ARG A 193 -9.85 20.59 -3.82
N GLY A 194 -10.31 19.89 -2.79
CA GLY A 194 -11.66 19.32 -2.68
C GLY A 194 -12.55 20.08 -1.68
N ARG A 195 -13.78 19.56 -1.48
CA ARG A 195 -14.79 20.18 -0.59
C ARG A 195 -14.40 20.15 0.89
N LYS A 196 -13.75 19.08 1.34
CA LYS A 196 -13.42 18.81 2.76
C LYS A 196 -11.92 18.83 3.06
N GLY A 197 -11.10 19.10 2.06
CA GLY A 197 -9.64 18.99 2.14
C GLY A 197 -9.06 18.67 0.78
N PRO A 198 -7.74 18.42 0.69
CA PRO A 198 -7.09 18.05 -0.55
C PRO A 198 -7.52 16.65 -1.01
N THR A 199 -7.90 16.52 -2.28
CA THR A 199 -8.32 15.28 -2.91
C THR A 199 -7.68 15.11 -4.28
N GLN A 200 -7.64 13.87 -4.77
CA GLN A 200 -7.41 13.54 -6.18
C GLN A 200 -8.73 13.06 -6.78
N ASN A 201 -8.99 13.41 -8.03
CA ASN A 201 -10.11 12.83 -8.78
C ASN A 201 -9.65 11.49 -9.40
N VAL A 202 -10.48 10.46 -9.25
CA VAL A 202 -10.27 9.12 -9.78
C VAL A 202 -11.49 8.76 -10.59
N LEU A 203 -11.29 8.50 -11.89
CA LEU A 203 -12.33 7.97 -12.75
C LEU A 203 -12.27 6.46 -12.75
N ALA A 204 -13.40 5.81 -12.50
CA ALA A 204 -13.50 4.36 -12.50
C ALA A 204 -14.64 3.89 -13.39
N VAL A 205 -14.45 2.72 -14.00
CA VAL A 205 -15.49 1.99 -14.73
C VAL A 205 -15.69 0.64 -14.08
N VAL A 206 -16.94 0.31 -13.78
CA VAL A 206 -17.35 -0.99 -13.23
C VAL A 206 -18.27 -1.72 -14.19
N ASN A 207 -18.08 -3.03 -14.38
CA ASN A 207 -19.03 -3.85 -15.13
C ASN A 207 -20.31 -4.11 -14.28
N PRO A 208 -21.37 -4.72 -14.86
CA PRO A 208 -22.58 -5.04 -14.10
C PRO A 208 -22.35 -5.99 -12.91
N ASP A 209 -21.33 -6.86 -12.98
CA ASP A 209 -20.88 -7.68 -11.85
C ASP A 209 -20.18 -6.89 -10.71
N LEU A 210 -20.15 -5.55 -10.80
CA LEU A 210 -19.53 -4.63 -9.84
C LEU A 210 -18.00 -4.79 -9.73
N GLN A 211 -17.35 -5.23 -10.80
CA GLN A 211 -15.91 -5.38 -10.91
C GLN A 211 -15.31 -4.18 -11.65
N PHE A 212 -14.22 -3.63 -11.13
CA PHE A 212 -13.48 -2.56 -11.81
C PHE A 212 -12.83 -3.08 -13.09
N THR A 213 -13.16 -2.46 -14.23
CA THR A 213 -12.57 -2.78 -15.55
C THR A 213 -11.60 -1.70 -16.02
N TYR A 214 -11.72 -0.49 -15.48
CA TYR A 214 -10.81 0.61 -15.73
C TYR A 214 -10.74 1.55 -14.52
N VAL A 215 -9.53 2.04 -14.21
CA VAL A 215 -9.31 3.05 -13.16
C VAL A 215 -8.23 4.00 -13.66
N LEU A 216 -8.58 5.29 -13.73
CA LEU A 216 -7.67 6.40 -13.98
C LEU A 216 -7.58 7.25 -12.73
N ALA A 217 -6.42 7.21 -12.08
CA ALA A 217 -6.13 7.96 -10.85
C ALA A 217 -5.05 9.01 -11.09
N GLY A 218 -4.84 9.89 -10.10
CA GLY A 218 -3.77 10.90 -10.14
C GLY A 218 -4.19 12.26 -10.69
N TRP A 219 -5.46 12.44 -11.05
CA TRP A 219 -5.97 13.75 -11.45
C TRP A 219 -6.15 14.68 -10.24
N GLU A 220 -5.94 15.96 -10.48
CA GLU A 220 -6.14 17.01 -9.49
C GLU A 220 -7.55 17.00 -8.90
N GLY A 221 -7.69 17.22 -7.59
CA GLY A 221 -9.01 17.35 -6.95
C GLY A 221 -9.87 18.51 -7.46
N SER A 222 -9.26 19.54 -8.06
CA SER A 222 -10.01 20.62 -8.71
C SER A 222 -10.41 20.32 -10.16
N ALA A 223 -9.91 19.22 -10.75
CA ALA A 223 -10.26 18.84 -12.10
C ALA A 223 -11.73 18.41 -12.16
N ASN A 224 -12.47 19.00 -13.10
CA ASN A 224 -13.82 18.58 -13.44
C ASN A 224 -13.78 17.16 -14.03
N ASP A 225 -14.79 16.34 -13.76
CA ASP A 225 -14.94 14.99 -14.30
C ASP A 225 -14.84 14.96 -15.83
N PHE A 226 -15.30 16.00 -16.52
CA PHE A 226 -15.13 16.11 -17.98
C PHE A 226 -13.66 16.17 -18.40
N THR A 227 -12.80 16.85 -17.64
CA THR A 227 -11.35 16.91 -17.92
C THR A 227 -10.72 15.53 -17.75
N VAL A 228 -11.08 14.83 -16.67
CA VAL A 228 -10.58 13.47 -16.38
C VAL A 228 -11.07 12.48 -17.44
N LEU A 229 -12.33 12.59 -17.85
CA LEU A 229 -12.90 11.78 -18.93
C LEU A 229 -12.20 12.04 -20.26
N LYS A 230 -11.89 13.30 -20.58
CA LYS A 230 -11.19 13.64 -21.82
C LYS A 230 -9.79 13.01 -21.88
N ASP A 231 -9.08 12.94 -20.76
CA ASP A 231 -7.78 12.27 -20.65
C ASP A 231 -7.90 10.75 -20.77
N ALA A 232 -8.95 10.16 -20.19
CA ALA A 232 -9.23 8.73 -20.34
C ALA A 232 -9.48 8.32 -21.81
N LEU A 233 -9.91 9.26 -22.65
CA LEU A 233 -10.23 9.05 -24.07
C LEU A 233 -9.10 9.45 -25.03
N SER A 234 -8.00 10.05 -24.54
CA SER A 234 -6.86 10.48 -25.37
C SER A 234 -5.80 9.40 -25.54
#